data_AF-C6H5V8-F1
#
_entry.id   AF-C6H5V8-F1
#
_cell.length_a   1.000
_cell.length_b   1.000
_cell.length_c   1.000
_cell.angle_alpha   90.00
_cell.angle_beta   90.00
_cell.angle_gamma   90.00
#
_symmetry.space_group_name_H-M   'P 1'
#
loop_
_entity.id
_entity.type
_entity.pdbx_description
1 polymer ?
#
loop_
_entity_poly.entity_id
_entity_poly.type
_entity_poly.pdbx_seq_one_letter_code
_entity_poly.pdbx_strand_id
1 'polypeptide(L)'
;MHDSARCLSLDDLEQSVSKTGFAHGKNPLTGVNTTDAHAVARAIDTETMSVILHVPFAAWLLKAFGRETDVMDGLLVYLRVLRIRLSSLLRRCPEPPRVKNELRTVLSGVNPLARTVISSCIQNTRSWECVTHDLNISFITEPLAEVFCHQPDYLNADEFYFLNDRFQRTYDTEQNSNPMATFRTDLMLFRGIRDMSPASLASSITNKDLRCFQDSYALMFSGADEEWRRLLGRSWTHRYADTIECLRKDLKYGDLLIQLAMCLYKQGNFHGATAITQGLRYAFDKFQVEWTMIPSELRRIVEHEGNYRACRDHLTKRGKPALPFMFPIFREYQLSVESLRRHEPTSPQYEACLQRAMSNADDLLLSRSYPGKTGIVERIGSVFQLCIWF
;
A
#
# COMPACT_ATOMS: atom_id res chain seq x y z
N MET A 1 15.78 -24.04 -15.97
CA MET A 1 15.73 -25.02 -14.86
C MET A 1 14.71 -24.49 -13.86
N HIS A 2 13.51 -25.06 -13.82
CA HIS A 2 12.52 -24.72 -12.82
C HIS A 2 12.92 -25.42 -11.51
N ASP A 3 13.36 -24.65 -10.51
CA ASP A 3 13.39 -25.15 -9.14
C ASP A 3 11.98 -25.61 -8.80
N SER A 4 11.84 -26.87 -8.40
CA SER A 4 10.59 -27.43 -7.91
C SER A 4 10.10 -26.54 -6.77
N ALA A 5 8.97 -25.86 -6.97
CA ALA A 5 8.37 -25.05 -5.93
C ALA A 5 8.16 -25.94 -4.71
N ARG A 6 8.87 -25.65 -3.61
CA ARG A 6 8.65 -26.35 -2.35
C ARG A 6 7.20 -26.09 -1.94
N CYS A 7 6.41 -27.14 -1.80
CA CYS A 7 5.07 -27.05 -1.26
C CYS A 7 5.13 -27.16 0.27
N LEU A 8 4.31 -26.38 0.97
CA LEU A 8 4.06 -26.53 2.41
C LEU A 8 2.70 -27.21 2.58
N SER A 9 2.65 -28.27 3.39
CA SER A 9 1.39 -28.87 3.83
C SER A 9 0.76 -28.01 4.93
N LEU A 10 -0.57 -27.93 4.95
CA LEU A 10 -1.28 -27.31 6.09
C LEU A 10 -0.99 -28.05 7.40
N ASP A 11 -0.82 -29.38 7.36
CA ASP A 11 -0.57 -30.18 8.56
C ASP A 11 0.83 -29.89 9.14
N ASP A 12 1.83 -29.63 8.28
CA ASP A 12 3.16 -29.19 8.71
C ASP A 12 3.10 -27.81 9.37
N LEU A 13 2.27 -26.91 8.82
CA LEU A 13 2.05 -25.58 9.41
C LEU A 13 1.35 -25.68 10.77
N GLU A 14 0.33 -26.53 10.92
CA GLU A 14 -0.33 -26.79 12.20
C GLU A 14 0.66 -27.31 13.24
N GLN A 15 1.46 -28.30 12.85
CA GLN A 15 2.48 -28.84 13.74
C GLN A 15 3.49 -27.75 14.17
N SER A 16 3.85 -26.84 13.26
CA SER A 16 4.78 -25.74 13.55
C SER A 16 4.23 -24.73 14.58
N VAL A 17 2.91 -24.51 14.62
CA VAL A 17 2.26 -23.56 15.55
C VAL A 17 1.71 -24.20 16.82
N SER A 18 1.59 -25.53 16.86
CA SER A 18 1.03 -26.30 18.00
C SER A 18 1.75 -26.08 19.33
N LYS A 19 3.00 -25.61 19.31
CA LYS A 19 3.81 -25.34 20.52
C LYS A 19 3.85 -23.86 20.89
N THR A 20 3.20 -22.99 20.12
CA THR A 20 3.20 -21.55 20.36
C THR A 20 2.08 -21.20 21.34
N GLY A 21 2.45 -20.79 22.55
CA GLY A 21 1.51 -20.22 23.50
C GLY A 21 1.32 -18.72 23.29
N PHE A 22 0.14 -18.19 23.66
CA PHE A 22 -0.12 -16.75 23.66
C PHE A 22 0.05 -16.19 25.08
N ALA A 23 1.11 -15.41 25.32
CA ALA A 23 1.36 -14.82 26.64
C ALA A 23 0.50 -13.58 26.88
N HIS A 24 -0.06 -13.46 28.09
CA HIS A 24 -0.86 -12.30 28.48
C HIS A 24 0.02 -11.20 29.07
N GLY A 25 -0.06 -10.00 28.48
CA GLY A 25 0.60 -8.81 28.99
C GLY A 25 -0.09 -8.18 30.22
N LYS A 26 0.57 -7.16 30.79
CA LYS A 26 -0.04 -6.27 31.80
C LYS A 26 -1.26 -5.56 31.20
N ASN A 27 -2.20 -5.12 32.04
CA ASN A 27 -3.35 -4.35 31.55
C ASN A 27 -2.89 -3.01 30.95
N PRO A 28 -3.04 -2.78 29.62
CA PRO A 28 -2.56 -1.56 28.94
C PRO A 28 -3.35 -0.32 29.35
N LEU A 29 -4.52 -0.49 29.99
CA LEU A 29 -5.36 0.60 30.46
C LEU A 29 -5.03 1.06 31.88
N THR A 30 -4.05 0.43 32.54
CA THR A 30 -3.62 0.84 33.89
C THR A 30 -2.98 2.23 33.82
N GLY A 31 -3.54 3.19 34.58
CA GLY A 31 -3.02 4.56 34.63
C GLY A 31 -3.38 5.45 33.43
N VAL A 32 -4.19 4.95 32.49
CA VAL A 32 -4.68 5.74 31.36
C VAL A 32 -5.78 6.69 31.83
N ASN A 33 -5.70 7.97 31.43
CA ASN A 33 -6.74 8.94 31.72
C ASN A 33 -8.04 8.56 30.98
N THR A 34 -9.07 8.17 31.74
CA THR A 34 -10.34 7.66 31.20
C THR A 34 -11.23 8.72 30.59
N THR A 35 -10.94 10.00 30.83
CA THR A 35 -11.69 11.14 30.25
C THR A 35 -11.10 11.62 28.93
N ASP A 36 -9.91 11.13 28.56
CA ASP A 36 -9.24 11.42 27.29
C ASP A 36 -9.40 10.23 26.33
N ALA A 37 -10.33 10.38 25.37
CA ALA A 37 -10.59 9.36 24.36
C ALA A 37 -9.35 9.05 23.50
N HIS A 38 -8.47 10.02 23.25
CA HIS A 38 -7.25 9.80 22.49
C HIS A 38 -6.24 8.97 23.29
N ALA A 39 -6.09 9.22 24.60
CA ALA A 39 -5.23 8.40 25.45
C ALA A 39 -5.70 6.94 25.53
N VAL A 40 -7.01 6.74 25.68
CA VAL A 40 -7.63 5.40 25.66
C VAL A 40 -7.41 4.73 24.31
N ALA A 41 -7.70 5.41 23.20
CA ALA A 41 -7.53 4.88 21.86
C ALA A 41 -6.07 4.50 21.58
N ARG A 42 -5.10 5.37 21.91
CA ARG A 42 -3.67 5.08 21.76
C ARG A 42 -3.21 3.88 22.60
N ALA A 43 -3.69 3.75 23.83
CA ALA A 43 -3.30 2.60 24.68
C ALA A 43 -3.79 1.27 24.10
N ILE A 44 -5.02 1.24 23.57
CA ILE A 44 -5.54 0.07 22.85
C ILE A 44 -4.79 -0.15 21.54
N ASP A 45 -4.53 0.92 20.78
CA ASP A 45 -3.81 0.89 19.51
C ASP A 45 -2.42 0.25 19.65
N THR A 46 -1.61 0.76 20.59
CA THR A 46 -0.28 0.24 20.89
C THR A 46 -0.34 -1.23 21.33
N GLU A 47 -1.28 -1.59 22.21
CA GLU A 47 -1.40 -2.97 22.68
C GLU A 47 -1.82 -3.92 21.58
N THR A 48 -2.83 -3.56 20.77
CA THR A 48 -3.29 -4.48 19.73
C THR A 48 -2.24 -4.61 18.62
N MET A 49 -1.45 -3.57 18.34
CA MET A 49 -0.32 -3.67 17.42
C MET A 49 0.76 -4.63 17.93
N SER A 50 1.13 -4.55 19.20
CA SER A 50 2.19 -5.40 19.77
C SER A 50 1.84 -6.89 19.72
N VAL A 51 0.55 -7.23 19.93
CA VAL A 51 0.12 -8.63 19.97
C VAL A 51 -0.14 -9.27 18.61
N ILE A 52 -0.22 -8.49 17.51
CA ILE A 52 -0.41 -9.07 16.15
C ILE A 52 0.73 -10.03 15.81
N LEU A 53 1.97 -9.62 16.11
CA LEU A 53 3.17 -10.40 15.82
C LEU A 53 3.45 -11.51 16.83
N HIS A 54 2.74 -11.56 17.96
CA HIS A 54 2.79 -12.71 18.87
C HIS A 54 2.13 -13.95 18.24
N VAL A 55 1.22 -13.75 17.29
CA VAL A 55 0.62 -14.83 16.53
C VAL A 55 1.43 -15.07 15.25
N PRO A 56 2.01 -16.26 15.06
CA PRO A 56 2.76 -16.57 13.85
C PRO A 56 1.88 -16.41 12.60
N PHE A 57 2.48 -15.97 11.50
CA PHE A 57 1.77 -15.84 10.22
C PHE A 57 1.09 -17.13 9.77
N ALA A 58 1.70 -18.29 10.06
CA ALA A 58 1.09 -19.61 9.82
C ALA A 58 -0.28 -19.77 10.51
N ALA A 59 -0.45 -19.29 11.74
CA ALA A 59 -1.71 -19.37 12.46
C ALA A 59 -2.79 -18.44 11.85
N TRP A 60 -2.38 -17.26 11.37
CA TRP A 60 -3.27 -16.38 10.60
C TRP A 60 -3.77 -17.05 9.31
N LEU A 61 -2.87 -17.75 8.61
CA LEU A 61 -3.19 -18.48 7.41
C LEU A 61 -4.10 -19.69 7.67
N LEU A 62 -3.79 -20.49 8.70
CA LEU A 62 -4.63 -21.62 9.12
C LEU A 62 -6.05 -21.14 9.49
N LYS A 63 -6.16 -20.03 10.22
CA LYS A 63 -7.45 -19.41 10.53
C LYS A 63 -8.21 -18.98 9.28
N ALA A 64 -7.52 -18.46 8.26
CA ALA A 64 -8.12 -18.13 6.97
C ALA A 64 -8.71 -19.35 6.23
N PHE A 65 -8.15 -20.54 6.45
CA PHE A 65 -8.68 -21.81 5.97
C PHE A 65 -9.73 -22.44 6.90
N GLY A 66 -10.13 -21.75 7.97
CA GLY A 66 -11.07 -22.28 8.95
C GLY A 66 -10.48 -23.33 9.89
N ARG A 67 -9.15 -23.46 9.95
CA ARG A 67 -8.46 -24.34 10.89
C ARG A 67 -8.16 -23.58 12.18
N GLU A 68 -8.59 -24.12 13.31
CA GLU A 68 -8.40 -23.50 14.63
C GLU A 68 -7.02 -23.84 15.19
N THR A 69 -6.44 -22.88 15.92
CA THR A 69 -5.13 -23.05 16.58
C THR A 69 -5.16 -22.43 17.96
N ASP A 70 -4.51 -23.06 18.95
CA ASP A 70 -4.49 -22.60 20.34
C ASP A 70 -3.97 -21.16 20.47
N VAL A 71 -2.98 -20.77 19.65
CA VAL A 71 -2.42 -19.42 19.65
C VAL A 71 -3.43 -18.37 19.15
N MET A 72 -4.24 -18.72 18.16
CA MET A 72 -5.30 -17.84 17.64
C MET A 72 -6.44 -17.71 18.65
N ASP A 73 -6.84 -18.82 19.27
CA ASP A 73 -7.81 -18.81 20.36
C ASP A 73 -7.32 -17.97 21.54
N GLY A 74 -6.04 -18.09 21.89
CA GLY A 74 -5.38 -17.24 22.88
C GLY A 74 -5.46 -15.75 22.55
N LEU A 75 -5.22 -15.35 21.30
CA LEU A 75 -5.38 -13.98 20.84
C LEU A 75 -6.85 -13.51 20.97
N LEU A 76 -7.81 -14.32 20.52
CA LEU A 76 -9.23 -13.96 20.56
C LEU A 76 -9.72 -13.80 22.02
N VAL A 77 -9.30 -14.69 22.91
CA VAL A 77 -9.54 -14.58 24.36
C VAL A 77 -8.92 -13.29 24.90
N TYR A 78 -7.67 -12.99 24.54
CA TYR A 78 -6.99 -11.78 24.97
C TYR A 78 -7.72 -10.50 24.55
N LEU A 79 -8.13 -10.41 23.29
CA LEU A 79 -8.88 -9.28 22.76
C LEU A 79 -10.27 -9.15 23.44
N ARG A 80 -10.93 -10.26 23.80
CA ARG A 80 -12.17 -10.25 24.60
C ARG A 80 -11.91 -9.71 26.00
N VAL A 81 -10.82 -10.09 26.66
CA VAL A 81 -10.41 -9.54 27.96
C VAL A 81 -10.14 -8.04 27.85
N LEU A 82 -9.44 -7.60 26.81
CA LEU A 82 -9.16 -6.18 26.56
C LEU A 82 -10.45 -5.38 26.38
N ARG A 83 -11.41 -5.91 25.61
CA ARG A 83 -12.76 -5.36 25.47
C ARG A 83 -13.47 -5.22 26.81
N ILE A 84 -13.47 -6.26 27.66
CA ILE A 84 -14.10 -6.23 28.99
C ILE A 84 -13.48 -5.14 29.86
N ARG A 85 -12.14 -5.03 29.86
CA ARG A 85 -11.40 -4.01 30.60
C ARG A 85 -11.77 -2.60 30.13
N LEU A 86 -11.81 -2.38 28.82
CA LEU A 86 -12.23 -1.10 28.23
C LEU A 86 -13.68 -0.75 28.61
N SER A 87 -14.61 -1.71 28.49
CA SER A 87 -15.99 -1.50 28.91
C SER A 87 -16.11 -1.15 30.40
N SER A 88 -15.37 -1.83 31.28
CA SER A 88 -15.33 -1.48 32.71
C SER A 88 -14.73 -0.10 32.95
N LEU A 89 -13.72 0.30 32.19
CA LEU A 89 -13.10 1.62 32.29
C LEU A 89 -14.10 2.72 31.91
N LEU A 90 -14.79 2.57 30.78
CA LEU A 90 -15.78 3.52 30.28
C LEU A 90 -17.01 3.65 31.20
N ARG A 91 -17.39 2.57 31.90
CA ARG A 91 -18.48 2.62 32.91
C ARG A 91 -18.13 3.49 34.12
N ARG A 92 -16.85 3.61 34.46
CA ARG A 92 -16.36 4.40 35.59
C ARG A 92 -16.08 5.87 35.22
N CYS A 93 -16.22 6.23 33.94
CA CYS A 93 -16.03 7.59 33.47
C CYS A 93 -17.17 8.50 33.98
N PRO A 94 -16.90 9.74 34.41
CA PRO A 94 -17.93 10.70 34.80
C PRO A 94 -18.90 11.06 33.68
N GLU A 95 -18.41 11.11 32.42
CA GLU A 95 -19.20 11.46 31.24
C GLU A 95 -19.07 10.39 30.12
N PRO A 96 -19.63 9.18 30.31
CA PRO A 96 -19.49 8.09 29.34
C PRO A 96 -19.98 8.42 27.91
N PRO A 97 -21.11 9.13 27.72
CA PRO A 97 -21.58 9.48 26.37
C PRO A 97 -20.59 10.37 25.59
N ARG A 98 -19.96 11.34 26.27
CA ARG A 98 -18.99 12.25 25.65
C ARG A 98 -17.77 11.49 25.15
N VAL A 99 -17.13 10.73 26.04
CA VAL A 99 -15.94 9.93 25.72
C VAL A 99 -16.26 8.88 24.66
N LYS A 100 -17.45 8.27 24.67
CA LYS A 100 -17.87 7.34 23.60
C LYS A 100 -17.97 8.02 22.23
N ASN A 101 -18.51 9.25 22.18
CA ASN A 101 -18.60 10.00 20.92
C ASN A 101 -17.21 10.42 20.42
N GLU A 102 -16.33 10.87 21.31
CA GLU A 102 -14.94 11.16 20.95
C GLU A 102 -14.18 9.89 20.52
N LEU A 103 -14.42 8.75 21.17
CA LEU A 103 -13.83 7.48 20.73
C LEU A 103 -14.26 7.12 19.30
N ARG A 104 -15.51 7.42 18.89
CA ARG A 104 -15.96 7.22 17.50
C ARG A 104 -15.20 8.07 16.50
N THR A 105 -14.85 9.32 16.85
CA THR A 105 -14.16 10.22 15.92
C THR A 105 -12.70 9.81 15.70
N VAL A 106 -12.07 9.17 16.70
CA VAL A 106 -10.67 8.72 16.61
C VAL A 106 -10.50 7.32 16.00
N LEU A 107 -11.59 6.57 15.75
CA LEU A 107 -11.54 5.21 15.18
C LEU A 107 -10.86 5.13 13.80
N SER A 108 -10.91 6.21 13.03
CA SER A 108 -10.24 6.28 11.71
C SER A 108 -8.72 6.34 11.82
N GLY A 109 -8.19 6.71 13.00
CA GLY A 109 -6.76 6.87 13.27
C GLY A 109 -6.13 5.75 14.10
N VAL A 110 -6.84 4.64 14.35
CA VAL A 110 -6.32 3.45 15.05
C VAL A 110 -6.31 2.22 14.14
N ASN A 111 -5.44 1.25 14.45
CA ASN A 111 -5.25 0.02 13.68
C ASN A 111 -6.53 -0.83 13.64
N PRO A 112 -6.67 -1.73 12.65
CA PRO A 112 -7.90 -2.52 12.49
C PRO A 112 -8.33 -3.33 13.72
N LEU A 113 -7.39 -3.92 14.48
CA LEU A 113 -7.75 -4.66 15.71
C LEU A 113 -8.23 -3.73 16.81
N ALA A 114 -7.53 -2.62 17.04
CA ALA A 114 -7.97 -1.61 18.01
C ALA A 114 -9.37 -1.10 17.66
N ARG A 115 -9.61 -0.83 16.37
CA ARG A 115 -10.93 -0.41 15.87
C ARG A 115 -12.00 -1.44 16.20
N THR A 116 -11.74 -2.73 15.99
CA THR A 116 -12.66 -3.82 16.36
C THR A 116 -12.95 -3.83 17.87
N VAL A 117 -11.92 -3.76 18.71
CA VAL A 117 -12.07 -3.75 20.19
C VAL A 117 -12.89 -2.55 20.63
N ILE A 118 -12.52 -1.34 20.21
CA ILE A 118 -13.18 -0.09 20.62
C ILE A 118 -14.62 -0.04 20.09
N SER A 119 -14.85 -0.39 18.81
CA SER A 119 -16.18 -0.37 18.20
C SER A 119 -17.15 -1.30 18.91
N SER A 120 -16.68 -2.49 19.30
CA SER A 120 -17.49 -3.46 20.04
C SER A 120 -17.95 -2.93 21.42
N CYS A 121 -17.15 -2.07 22.06
CA CYS A 121 -17.52 -1.39 23.32
C CYS A 121 -18.51 -0.23 23.10
N ILE A 122 -18.51 0.39 21.92
CA ILE A 122 -19.33 1.56 21.59
C ILE A 122 -20.74 1.16 21.11
N GLN A 123 -20.86 0.09 20.32
CA GLN A 123 -22.14 -0.35 19.73
C GLN A 123 -23.10 -0.96 20.76
N ASN A 124 -22.59 -1.43 21.90
CA ASN A 124 -23.37 -2.14 22.91
C ASN A 124 -24.01 -1.17 23.94
N THR A 125 -25.02 -0.42 23.50
CA THR A 125 -25.59 0.73 24.25
C THR A 125 -26.93 0.47 24.95
N ARG A 126 -27.61 -0.66 24.70
CA ARG A 126 -28.95 -0.93 25.28
C ARG A 126 -28.99 -2.07 26.30
N SER A 127 -28.12 -3.07 26.20
CA SER A 127 -27.86 -4.01 27.28
C SER A 127 -26.36 -3.99 27.54
N TRP A 128 -25.96 -3.91 28.81
CA TRP A 128 -24.57 -4.11 29.21
C TRP A 128 -24.17 -5.59 29.18
N GLU A 129 -25.03 -6.45 28.62
CA GLU A 129 -24.75 -7.84 28.31
C GLU A 129 -23.66 -7.88 27.25
N CYS A 130 -22.67 -8.74 27.47
CA CYS A 130 -21.58 -8.94 26.53
C CYS A 130 -22.15 -9.59 25.26
N VAL A 131 -22.63 -8.80 24.29
CA VAL A 131 -23.02 -9.35 23.00
C VAL A 131 -21.76 -9.96 22.40
N THR A 132 -21.83 -11.24 22.07
CA THR A 132 -20.80 -12.02 21.39
C THR A 132 -20.73 -11.61 19.92
N HIS A 133 -20.58 -10.31 19.64
CA HIS A 133 -20.07 -9.91 18.34
C HIS A 133 -18.63 -10.39 18.29
N ASP A 134 -18.38 -11.34 17.39
CA ASP A 134 -17.04 -11.84 17.13
C ASP A 134 -16.14 -10.67 16.77
N LEU A 135 -14.95 -10.66 17.36
CA LEU A 135 -13.94 -9.68 17.02
C LEU A 135 -13.58 -9.87 15.55
N ASN A 136 -13.87 -8.86 14.74
CA ASN A 136 -13.53 -8.89 13.34
C ASN A 136 -12.00 -8.85 13.14
N ILE A 137 -11.45 -9.99 12.73
CA ILE A 137 -10.07 -10.18 12.29
C ILE A 137 -9.95 -10.41 10.77
N SER A 138 -11.05 -10.22 10.04
CA SER A 138 -11.20 -10.51 8.61
C SER A 138 -10.24 -9.70 7.74
N PHE A 139 -9.81 -8.53 8.22
CA PHE A 139 -8.84 -7.67 7.53
C PHE A 139 -7.47 -8.35 7.26
N ILE A 140 -7.14 -9.44 7.96
CA ILE A 140 -6.00 -10.32 7.63
C ILE A 140 -6.49 -11.62 6.98
N THR A 141 -7.51 -12.27 7.54
CA THR A 141 -7.87 -13.63 7.12
C THR A 141 -8.59 -13.68 5.77
N GLU A 142 -9.45 -12.72 5.42
CA GLU A 142 -10.12 -12.69 4.11
C GLU A 142 -9.12 -12.50 2.97
N PRO A 143 -8.20 -11.50 2.99
CA PRO A 143 -7.18 -11.38 1.94
C PRO A 143 -6.26 -12.59 1.79
N LEU A 144 -6.03 -13.34 2.87
CA LEU A 144 -5.26 -14.59 2.82
C LEU A 144 -6.07 -15.73 2.19
N ALA A 145 -7.33 -15.87 2.59
CA ALA A 145 -8.24 -16.84 2.00
C ALA A 145 -8.38 -16.60 0.49
N GLU A 146 -8.52 -15.35 0.04
CA GLU A 146 -8.59 -15.01 -1.38
C GLU A 146 -7.34 -15.41 -2.17
N VAL A 147 -6.14 -15.29 -1.59
CA VAL A 147 -4.90 -15.63 -2.28
C VAL A 147 -4.70 -17.13 -2.45
N PHE A 148 -5.17 -17.92 -1.49
CA PHE A 148 -4.94 -19.36 -1.44
C PHE A 148 -6.21 -20.21 -1.61
N CYS A 149 -7.37 -19.61 -1.92
CA CYS A 149 -8.65 -20.31 -2.06
C CYS A 149 -8.65 -21.44 -3.09
N HIS A 150 -7.73 -21.41 -4.05
CA HIS A 150 -7.61 -22.41 -5.12
C HIS A 150 -6.64 -23.56 -4.79
N GLN A 151 -5.97 -23.53 -3.64
CA GLN A 151 -4.98 -24.54 -3.23
C GLN A 151 -5.12 -24.88 -1.74
N PRO A 152 -6.18 -25.61 -1.35
CA PRO A 152 -6.49 -25.84 0.06
C PRO A 152 -5.46 -26.69 0.79
N ASP A 153 -4.79 -27.64 0.11
CA ASP A 153 -3.94 -28.62 0.81
C ASP A 153 -2.43 -28.36 0.69
N TYR A 154 -2.01 -27.58 -0.31
CA TYR A 154 -0.59 -27.32 -0.60
C TYR A 154 -0.36 -25.86 -0.93
N LEU A 155 0.48 -25.20 -0.14
CA LEU A 155 0.85 -23.81 -0.33
C LEU A 155 2.19 -23.71 -1.04
N ASN A 156 2.31 -22.78 -1.97
CA ASN A 156 3.62 -22.43 -2.52
C ASN A 156 4.49 -21.80 -1.41
N ALA A 157 5.59 -22.47 -1.02
CA ALA A 157 6.44 -22.01 0.08
C ALA A 157 6.98 -20.61 -0.19
N ASP A 158 7.29 -20.30 -1.45
CA ASP A 158 7.85 -19.00 -1.78
C ASP A 158 6.85 -17.86 -1.54
N GLU A 159 5.59 -18.08 -1.89
CA GLU A 159 4.50 -17.14 -1.65
C GLU A 159 4.20 -17.00 -0.16
N PHE A 160 4.22 -18.12 0.58
CA PHE A 160 4.08 -18.11 2.03
C PHE A 160 5.16 -17.25 2.70
N TYR A 161 6.44 -17.52 2.43
CA TYR A 161 7.54 -16.77 3.05
C TYR A 161 7.56 -15.30 2.61
N PHE A 162 7.17 -15.02 1.37
CA PHE A 162 7.06 -13.64 0.88
C PHE A 162 5.97 -12.86 1.61
N LEU A 163 4.79 -13.47 1.80
CA LEU A 163 3.70 -12.85 2.57
C LEU A 163 4.02 -12.76 4.07
N ASN A 164 4.73 -13.73 4.64
CA ASN A 164 5.19 -13.67 6.02
C ASN A 164 6.14 -12.48 6.28
N ASP A 165 7.16 -12.29 5.45
CA ASP A 165 8.08 -11.14 5.58
C ASP A 165 7.33 -9.80 5.42
N ARG A 166 6.37 -9.74 4.49
CA ARG A 166 5.49 -8.57 4.34
C ARG A 166 4.60 -8.35 5.56
N PHE A 167 4.04 -9.42 6.13
CA PHE A 167 3.21 -9.36 7.33
C PHE A 167 4.01 -8.81 8.51
N GLN A 168 5.20 -9.35 8.74
CA GLN A 168 6.13 -8.87 9.77
C GLN A 168 6.42 -7.39 9.59
N ARG A 169 6.82 -6.95 8.39
CA ARG A 169 7.12 -5.52 8.14
C ARG A 169 5.90 -4.60 8.21
N THR A 170 4.69 -5.10 7.97
CA THR A 170 3.46 -4.30 8.08
C THR A 170 3.16 -3.97 9.54
N TYR A 171 3.43 -4.91 10.46
CA TYR A 171 3.02 -4.81 11.86
C TYR A 171 4.18 -4.65 12.84
N ASP A 172 5.43 -4.66 12.37
CA ASP A 172 6.61 -4.40 13.18
C ASP A 172 6.61 -2.94 13.68
N THR A 173 6.43 -2.77 14.98
CA THR A 173 6.32 -1.47 15.65
C THR A 173 7.65 -0.72 15.72
N GLU A 174 8.80 -1.39 15.53
CA GLU A 174 10.12 -0.76 15.63
C GLU A 174 10.51 0.02 14.37
N GLN A 175 9.83 -0.21 13.24
CA GLN A 175 10.18 0.39 11.94
C GLN A 175 9.45 1.71 11.61
N ASN A 176 8.86 2.42 12.60
CA ASN A 176 7.96 3.57 12.35
C ASN A 176 6.82 3.20 11.37
N SER A 177 6.29 1.99 11.49
CA SER A 177 5.23 1.49 10.64
C SER A 177 3.97 2.34 10.78
N ASN A 178 3.38 2.72 9.64
CA ASN A 178 2.08 3.42 9.63
C ASN A 178 1.07 2.51 10.34
N PRO A 179 0.47 2.92 11.49
CA PRO A 179 -0.47 2.07 12.21
C PRO A 179 -1.73 1.74 11.38
N MET A 180 -1.99 2.51 10.32
CA MET A 180 -3.07 2.27 9.35
C MET A 180 -2.64 1.40 8.17
N ALA A 181 -1.40 0.89 8.15
CA ALA A 181 -0.93 0.03 7.09
C ALA A 181 -1.81 -1.21 7.01
N THR A 182 -2.38 -1.43 5.82
CA THR A 182 -3.18 -2.60 5.53
C THR A 182 -2.26 -3.70 5.03
N PHE A 183 -2.38 -4.90 5.58
CA PHE A 183 -1.65 -6.06 5.10
C PHE A 183 -2.03 -6.34 3.64
N ARG A 184 -1.03 -6.28 2.76
CA ARG A 184 -1.22 -6.48 1.31
C ARG A 184 -0.92 -7.92 0.94
N THR A 185 -1.86 -8.61 0.34
CA THR A 185 -1.66 -9.99 -0.14
C THR A 185 -1.41 -10.11 -1.64
N ASP A 186 -1.36 -8.99 -2.38
CA ASP A 186 -1.08 -9.01 -3.82
C ASP A 186 0.30 -9.60 -4.13
N LEU A 187 0.32 -10.63 -4.97
CA LEU A 187 1.51 -11.35 -5.42
C LEU A 187 1.74 -11.17 -6.94
N MET A 188 1.09 -10.20 -7.58
CA MET A 188 1.04 -10.11 -9.06
C MET A 188 2.42 -9.91 -9.66
N LEU A 189 3.25 -9.05 -9.05
CA LEU A 189 4.63 -8.85 -9.53
C LEU A 189 5.47 -10.11 -9.30
N PHE A 190 5.41 -10.70 -8.09
CA PHE A 190 6.19 -11.87 -7.72
C PHE A 190 5.85 -13.10 -8.58
N ARG A 191 4.56 -13.43 -8.72
CA ARG A 191 4.10 -14.49 -9.63
C ARG A 191 4.46 -14.16 -11.07
N GLY A 192 4.28 -12.89 -11.48
CA GLY A 192 4.61 -12.44 -12.82
C GLY A 192 6.06 -12.69 -13.21
N ILE A 193 7.03 -12.31 -12.36
CA ILE A 193 8.46 -12.48 -12.67
C ILE A 193 8.88 -13.95 -12.69
N ARG A 194 8.17 -14.82 -11.94
CA ARG A 194 8.43 -16.26 -11.87
C ARG A 194 7.81 -17.00 -13.05
N ASP A 195 6.58 -16.64 -13.41
CA ASP A 195 5.69 -17.45 -14.24
C ASP A 195 5.54 -16.89 -15.67
N MET A 196 6.01 -15.66 -15.95
CA MET A 196 5.89 -15.00 -17.26
C MET A 196 7.23 -14.51 -17.80
N SER A 197 7.33 -14.38 -19.12
CA SER A 197 8.45 -13.65 -19.73
C SER A 197 8.40 -12.17 -19.34
N PRO A 198 9.56 -11.48 -19.19
CA PRO A 198 9.58 -10.04 -18.88
C PRO A 198 8.78 -9.18 -19.87
N ALA A 199 8.77 -9.54 -21.16
CA ALA A 199 8.01 -8.83 -22.18
C ALA A 199 6.49 -9.00 -21.99
N SER A 200 6.02 -10.23 -21.74
CA SER A 200 4.60 -10.52 -21.50
C SER A 200 4.10 -9.83 -20.22
N LEU A 201 4.90 -9.88 -19.15
CA LEU A 201 4.59 -9.18 -17.91
C LEU A 201 4.58 -7.67 -18.08
N ALA A 202 5.54 -7.10 -18.81
CA ALA A 202 5.56 -5.68 -19.14
C ALA A 202 4.27 -5.26 -19.88
N SER A 203 3.83 -6.05 -20.87
CA SER A 203 2.57 -5.78 -21.57
C SER A 203 1.34 -5.86 -20.65
N SER A 204 1.31 -6.84 -19.74
CA SER A 204 0.24 -6.95 -18.73
C SER A 204 0.21 -5.74 -17.80
N ILE A 205 1.36 -5.31 -17.28
CA ILE A 205 1.52 -4.13 -16.44
C ILE A 205 1.11 -2.87 -17.20
N THR A 206 1.58 -2.69 -18.42
CA THR A 206 1.21 -1.57 -19.30
C THR A 206 -0.30 -1.49 -19.51
N ASN A 207 -0.98 -2.61 -19.74
CA ASN A 207 -2.43 -2.62 -19.88
C ASN A 207 -3.17 -2.32 -18.56
N LYS A 208 -2.63 -2.75 -17.41
CA LYS A 208 -3.16 -2.41 -16.08
C LYS A 208 -2.96 -0.92 -15.78
N ASP A 209 -1.78 -0.38 -16.06
CA ASP A 209 -1.49 1.03 -15.87
C ASP A 209 -2.35 1.89 -16.79
N LEU A 210 -2.49 1.53 -18.06
CA LEU A 210 -3.37 2.27 -18.98
C LEU A 210 -4.81 2.36 -18.45
N ARG A 211 -5.35 1.27 -17.88
CA ARG A 211 -6.66 1.29 -17.21
C ARG A 211 -6.66 2.16 -15.95
N CYS A 212 -5.63 2.05 -15.12
CA CYS A 212 -5.46 2.90 -13.94
C CYS A 212 -5.46 4.40 -14.30
N PHE A 213 -4.76 4.78 -15.38
CA PHE A 213 -4.79 6.14 -15.91
C PHE A 213 -6.18 6.55 -16.44
N GLN A 214 -6.91 5.64 -17.09
CA GLN A 214 -8.30 5.88 -17.54
C GLN A 214 -9.24 6.13 -16.37
N ASP A 215 -9.16 5.30 -15.34
CA ASP A 215 -10.01 5.39 -14.15
C ASP A 215 -9.68 6.65 -13.34
N SER A 216 -8.39 6.95 -13.15
CA SER A 216 -7.94 8.19 -12.52
C SER A 216 -8.40 9.44 -13.26
N TYR A 217 -8.41 9.42 -14.59
CA TYR A 217 -8.94 10.51 -15.38
C TYR A 217 -10.44 10.71 -15.13
N ALA A 218 -11.23 9.64 -15.12
CA ALA A 218 -12.67 9.72 -14.84
C ALA A 218 -12.95 10.31 -13.44
N LEU A 219 -12.16 9.93 -12.44
CA LEU A 219 -12.27 10.42 -11.06
C LEU A 219 -11.89 11.91 -10.91
N MET A 220 -11.02 12.42 -11.77
CA MET A 220 -10.64 13.84 -11.76
C MET A 220 -11.83 14.75 -12.10
N PHE A 221 -12.72 14.33 -12.99
CA PHE A 221 -13.93 15.10 -13.34
C PHE A 221 -15.05 15.01 -12.32
N SER A 222 -15.05 13.98 -11.46
CA SER A 222 -16.08 13.81 -10.44
C SER A 222 -15.84 14.63 -9.16
N GLY A 223 -14.83 15.51 -9.15
CA GLY A 223 -14.44 16.28 -7.95
C GLY A 223 -13.80 15.42 -6.85
N ALA A 224 -13.35 14.21 -7.18
CA ALA A 224 -12.69 13.29 -6.26
C ALA A 224 -11.17 13.47 -6.31
N ASP A 225 -10.71 14.71 -6.05
CA ASP A 225 -9.32 15.14 -6.29
C ASP A 225 -8.27 14.30 -5.56
N GLU A 226 -8.60 13.67 -4.43
CA GLU A 226 -7.67 12.78 -3.71
C GLU A 226 -7.67 11.34 -4.24
N GLU A 227 -8.77 10.88 -4.83
CA GLU A 227 -8.97 9.47 -5.15
C GLU A 227 -8.16 9.04 -6.38
N TRP A 228 -8.13 9.88 -7.41
CA TRP A 228 -7.35 9.59 -8.61
C TRP A 228 -5.84 9.56 -8.34
N ARG A 229 -5.36 10.44 -7.43
CA ARG A 229 -3.97 10.48 -6.93
C ARG A 229 -3.64 9.21 -6.19
N ARG A 230 -4.56 8.81 -5.30
CA ARG A 230 -4.45 7.60 -4.51
C ARG A 230 -4.33 6.37 -5.40
N LEU A 231 -5.09 6.31 -6.49
CA LEU A 231 -5.07 5.17 -7.41
C LEU A 231 -3.72 5.02 -8.15
N LEU A 232 -3.25 6.08 -8.83
CA LEU A 232 -1.95 6.07 -9.53
C LEU A 232 -0.78 5.93 -8.56
N GLY A 233 -0.86 6.63 -7.42
CA GLY A 233 0.16 6.58 -6.39
C GLY A 233 0.30 5.18 -5.79
N ARG A 234 -0.83 4.50 -5.53
CA ARG A 234 -0.85 3.11 -5.05
C ARG A 234 -0.20 2.17 -6.06
N SER A 235 -0.59 2.24 -7.33
CA SER A 235 -0.04 1.38 -8.40
C SER A 235 1.50 1.45 -8.45
N TRP A 236 2.04 2.68 -8.42
CA TRP A 236 3.48 2.91 -8.41
C TRP A 236 4.16 2.43 -7.11
N THR A 237 3.61 2.84 -5.95
CA THR A 237 4.17 2.52 -4.63
C THR A 237 4.17 1.03 -4.39
N HIS A 238 3.13 0.34 -4.85
CA HIS A 238 3.01 -1.11 -4.77
C HIS A 238 4.14 -1.78 -5.55
N ARG A 239 4.37 -1.41 -6.81
CA ARG A 239 5.47 -2.00 -7.60
C ARG A 239 6.85 -1.68 -7.05
N TYR A 240 7.05 -0.45 -6.58
CA TYR A 240 8.27 -0.04 -5.91
C TYR A 240 8.55 -0.94 -4.69
N ALA A 241 7.57 -1.11 -3.81
CA ALA A 241 7.67 -1.96 -2.64
C ALA A 241 7.91 -3.42 -3.04
N ASP A 242 7.07 -3.98 -3.91
CA ASP A 242 7.14 -5.38 -4.33
C ASP A 242 8.50 -5.72 -4.97
N THR A 243 9.13 -4.76 -5.67
CA THR A 243 10.50 -4.92 -6.22
C THR A 243 11.52 -5.13 -5.10
N ILE A 244 11.48 -4.30 -4.06
CA ILE A 244 12.38 -4.40 -2.90
C ILE A 244 12.14 -5.73 -2.18
N GLU A 245 10.89 -6.16 -2.04
CA GLU A 245 10.53 -7.42 -1.39
C GLU A 245 11.03 -8.63 -2.17
N CYS A 246 10.93 -8.61 -3.50
CA CYS A 246 11.48 -9.67 -4.35
C CYS A 246 13.00 -9.79 -4.13
N LEU A 247 13.72 -8.68 -4.15
CA LEU A 247 15.19 -8.68 -3.98
C LEU A 247 15.63 -9.07 -2.58
N ARG A 248 14.85 -8.72 -1.55
CA ARG A 248 15.09 -9.17 -0.18
C ARG A 248 14.96 -10.68 -0.05
N LYS A 249 13.96 -11.26 -0.73
CA LYS A 249 13.74 -12.71 -0.73
C LYS A 249 14.90 -13.43 -1.40
N ASP A 250 15.31 -12.97 -2.57
CA ASP A 250 16.45 -13.55 -3.31
C ASP A 250 16.98 -12.55 -4.34
N LEU A 251 18.28 -12.25 -4.29
CA LEU A 251 18.92 -11.33 -5.23
C LEU A 251 18.87 -11.84 -6.68
N LYS A 252 18.65 -13.15 -6.91
CA LYS A 252 18.50 -13.71 -8.27
C LYS A 252 17.35 -13.08 -9.07
N TYR A 253 16.36 -12.50 -8.40
CA TYR A 253 15.26 -11.81 -9.08
C TYR A 253 15.70 -10.47 -9.71
N GLY A 254 16.90 -9.96 -9.39
CA GLY A 254 17.42 -8.70 -9.91
C GLY A 254 17.48 -8.63 -11.42
N ASP A 255 18.03 -9.65 -12.07
CA ASP A 255 18.15 -9.68 -13.54
C ASP A 255 16.77 -9.68 -14.22
N LEU A 256 15.80 -10.41 -13.67
CA LEU A 256 14.43 -10.46 -14.18
C LEU A 256 13.72 -9.11 -14.02
N LEU A 257 13.91 -8.44 -12.87
CA LEU A 257 13.35 -7.12 -12.61
C LEU A 257 13.99 -6.03 -13.51
N ILE A 258 15.29 -6.10 -13.76
CA ILE A 258 15.99 -5.22 -14.71
C ILE A 258 15.44 -5.43 -16.12
N GLN A 259 15.31 -6.68 -16.57
CA GLN A 259 14.74 -7.00 -17.88
C GLN A 259 13.30 -6.50 -18.00
N LEU A 260 12.48 -6.67 -16.96
CA LEU A 260 11.11 -6.17 -16.90
C LEU A 260 11.06 -4.65 -17.01
N ALA A 261 11.88 -3.93 -16.24
CA ALA A 261 11.97 -2.48 -16.29
C ALA A 261 12.41 -1.98 -17.69
N MET A 262 13.37 -2.68 -18.33
CA MET A 262 13.78 -2.39 -19.70
C MET A 262 12.64 -2.62 -20.71
N CYS A 263 11.86 -3.69 -20.57
CA CYS A 263 10.69 -3.94 -21.41
C CYS A 263 9.64 -2.83 -21.25
N LEU A 264 9.34 -2.41 -20.02
CA LEU A 264 8.44 -1.29 -19.74
C LEU A 264 8.95 0.03 -20.36
N TYR A 265 10.24 0.33 -20.20
CA TYR A 265 10.89 1.49 -20.82
C TYR A 265 10.80 1.47 -22.35
N LYS A 266 11.04 0.31 -22.98
CA LYS A 266 10.92 0.15 -24.44
C LYS A 266 9.47 0.31 -24.92
N GLN A 267 8.50 -0.16 -24.15
CA GLN A 267 7.08 0.04 -24.43
C GLN A 267 6.62 1.49 -24.20
N GLY A 268 7.38 2.30 -23.48
CA GLY A 268 6.99 3.68 -23.12
C GLY A 268 6.16 3.77 -21.85
N ASN A 269 6.08 2.70 -21.05
CA ASN A 269 5.47 2.75 -19.73
C ASN A 269 6.48 3.25 -18.68
N PHE A 270 6.68 4.57 -18.62
CA PHE A 270 7.59 5.20 -17.67
C PHE A 270 7.05 5.17 -16.23
N HIS A 271 5.72 5.15 -16.05
CA HIS A 271 5.10 4.95 -14.75
C HIS A 271 5.57 3.63 -14.10
N GLY A 272 5.42 2.52 -14.81
CA GLY A 272 5.88 1.21 -14.34
C GLY A 272 7.41 1.08 -14.28
N ALA A 273 8.12 1.56 -15.31
CA ALA A 273 9.57 1.44 -15.39
C ALA A 273 10.28 2.19 -14.24
N THR A 274 9.84 3.41 -13.91
CA THR A 274 10.41 4.19 -12.80
C THR A 274 10.12 3.56 -11.44
N ALA A 275 8.94 2.95 -11.24
CA ALA A 275 8.60 2.27 -9.99
C ALA A 275 9.58 1.13 -9.68
N ILE A 276 9.80 0.25 -10.66
CA ILE A 276 10.71 -0.89 -10.53
C ILE A 276 12.16 -0.40 -10.43
N THR A 277 12.55 0.57 -11.25
CA THR A 277 13.93 1.08 -11.22
C THR A 277 14.28 1.76 -9.90
N GLN A 278 13.37 2.54 -9.32
CA GLN A 278 13.59 3.12 -7.99
C GLN A 278 13.63 2.04 -6.91
N GLY A 279 12.79 0.99 -7.02
CA GLY A 279 12.82 -0.14 -6.09
C GLY A 279 14.16 -0.89 -6.15
N LEU A 280 14.66 -1.12 -7.36
CA LEU A 280 15.99 -1.69 -7.59
C LEU A 280 17.09 -0.80 -7.01
N ARG A 281 17.02 0.52 -7.22
CA ARG A 281 17.98 1.49 -6.65
C ARG A 281 18.08 1.40 -5.14
N TYR A 282 16.94 1.48 -4.48
CA TYR A 282 16.87 1.41 -3.03
C TYR A 282 17.38 0.07 -2.51
N ALA A 283 16.97 -1.03 -3.14
CA ALA A 283 17.41 -2.36 -2.76
C ALA A 283 18.92 -2.56 -2.96
N PHE A 284 19.47 -2.12 -4.10
CA PHE A 284 20.88 -2.29 -4.42
C PHE A 284 21.76 -1.49 -3.47
N ASP A 285 21.38 -0.26 -3.13
CA ASP A 285 22.04 0.53 -2.09
C ASP A 285 22.03 -0.21 -0.73
N LYS A 286 20.86 -0.70 -0.32
CA LYS A 286 20.69 -1.43 0.94
C LYS A 286 21.46 -2.76 0.99
N PHE A 287 21.57 -3.46 -0.13
CA PHE A 287 22.21 -4.77 -0.25
C PHE A 287 23.66 -4.69 -0.76
N GLN A 288 24.22 -3.48 -0.86
CA GLN A 288 25.60 -3.23 -1.32
C GLN A 288 25.89 -3.82 -2.71
N VAL A 289 24.89 -3.75 -3.60
CA VAL A 289 25.01 -4.12 -5.01
C VAL A 289 25.32 -2.87 -5.83
N GLU A 290 26.29 -2.98 -6.74
CA GLU A 290 26.73 -1.90 -7.59
C GLU A 290 25.59 -1.32 -8.46
N TRP A 291 25.34 -0.02 -8.35
CA TRP A 291 24.32 0.69 -9.16
C TRP A 291 24.58 0.59 -10.66
N THR A 292 25.84 0.36 -11.05
CA THR A 292 26.26 0.17 -12.45
C THR A 292 25.65 -1.07 -13.11
N MET A 293 25.15 -2.03 -12.33
CA MET A 293 24.41 -3.19 -12.83
C MET A 293 23.08 -2.79 -13.48
N ILE A 294 22.52 -1.62 -13.14
CA ILE A 294 21.32 -1.11 -13.80
C ILE A 294 21.72 -0.43 -15.13
N PRO A 295 21.08 -0.80 -16.26
CA PRO A 295 21.28 -0.13 -17.53
C PRO A 295 21.17 1.39 -17.43
N SER A 296 22.07 2.10 -18.11
CA SER A 296 22.16 3.56 -18.05
C SER A 296 20.85 4.27 -18.40
N GLU A 297 20.06 3.68 -19.28
CA GLU A 297 18.76 4.16 -19.72
C GLU A 297 17.76 4.21 -18.57
N LEU A 298 17.75 3.17 -17.73
CA LEU A 298 16.91 3.11 -16.53
C LEU A 298 17.44 4.06 -15.47
N ARG A 299 18.76 4.12 -15.27
CA ARG A 299 19.37 5.04 -14.30
C ARG A 299 18.98 6.49 -14.58
N ARG A 300 19.07 6.91 -15.85
CA ARG A 300 18.72 8.27 -16.29
C ARG A 300 17.27 8.65 -16.02
N ILE A 301 16.30 7.76 -16.25
CA ILE A 301 14.88 8.11 -16.06
C ILE A 301 14.47 8.27 -14.58
N VAL A 302 15.32 7.84 -13.64
CA VAL A 302 15.09 8.01 -12.20
C VAL A 302 15.99 9.06 -11.55
N GLU A 303 16.83 9.73 -12.33
CA GLU A 303 17.65 10.85 -11.86
C GLU A 303 16.74 12.05 -11.53
N HIS A 304 16.99 12.66 -10.37
CA HIS A 304 16.20 13.80 -9.90
C HIS A 304 16.63 15.12 -10.56
N GLU A 305 17.72 15.11 -11.34
CA GLU A 305 18.26 16.30 -11.98
C GLU A 305 17.23 16.97 -12.89
N GLY A 306 17.10 18.29 -12.74
CA GLY A 306 16.15 19.10 -13.51
C GLY A 306 14.70 18.61 -13.40
N ASN A 307 14.31 18.08 -12.24
CA ASN A 307 13.03 17.43 -12.00
C ASN A 307 12.74 16.28 -12.98
N TYR A 308 13.61 15.27 -12.99
CA TYR A 308 13.52 14.12 -13.87
C TYR A 308 13.56 14.50 -15.35
N ARG A 309 14.41 15.48 -15.70
CA ARG A 309 14.55 16.01 -17.07
C ARG A 309 14.73 14.90 -18.09
N ALA A 310 15.62 13.94 -17.82
CA ALA A 310 15.87 12.83 -18.74
C ALA A 310 14.61 11.96 -18.99
N CYS A 311 13.77 11.76 -17.98
CA CYS A 311 12.49 11.06 -18.15
C CYS A 311 11.52 11.89 -19.02
N ARG A 312 11.44 13.20 -18.79
CA ARG A 312 10.58 14.14 -19.55
C ARG A 312 11.02 14.24 -21.00
N ASP A 313 12.32 14.39 -21.25
CA ASP A 313 12.91 14.37 -22.58
C ASP A 313 12.57 13.08 -23.34
N HIS A 314 12.54 11.94 -22.64
CA HIS A 314 12.17 10.66 -23.25
C HIS A 314 10.68 10.55 -23.60
N LEU A 315 9.81 11.22 -22.84
CA LEU A 315 8.39 11.33 -23.15
C LEU A 315 8.18 12.14 -24.44
N THR A 316 8.88 13.27 -24.59
CA THR A 316 8.72 14.18 -25.73
C THR A 316 9.38 13.67 -27.02
N LYS A 317 10.52 12.97 -26.93
CA LYS A 317 11.30 12.54 -28.11
C LYS A 317 10.68 11.42 -28.94
N ARG A 318 9.73 10.64 -28.41
CA ARG A 318 9.41 9.33 -29.01
C ARG A 318 8.33 9.30 -30.08
N GLY A 319 7.46 10.30 -30.23
CA GLY A 319 6.33 10.27 -31.18
C GLY A 319 5.45 9.01 -31.08
N LYS A 320 5.65 8.21 -30.04
CA LYS A 320 5.07 6.90 -29.76
C LYS A 320 4.32 6.99 -28.46
N PRO A 321 3.31 6.15 -28.27
CA PRO A 321 2.56 6.21 -27.05
C PRO A 321 3.34 5.92 -25.78
N ALA A 322 3.03 6.67 -24.73
CA ALA A 322 3.72 6.57 -23.46
C ALA A 322 2.76 6.75 -22.27
N LEU A 323 3.09 6.11 -21.15
CA LEU A 323 2.48 6.35 -19.84
C LEU A 323 3.50 7.12 -18.98
N PRO A 324 3.23 8.39 -18.65
CA PRO A 324 4.19 9.24 -17.97
C PRO A 324 4.42 8.84 -16.51
N PHE A 325 5.61 9.14 -16.00
CA PHE A 325 5.84 9.14 -14.56
C PHE A 325 5.16 10.38 -13.95
N MET A 326 4.01 10.18 -13.31
CA MET A 326 3.11 11.28 -12.93
C MET A 326 3.55 12.12 -11.74
N PHE A 327 4.36 11.58 -10.81
CA PHE A 327 4.68 12.28 -9.57
C PHE A 327 5.41 13.62 -9.78
N PRO A 328 6.45 13.72 -10.63
CA PRO A 328 7.15 14.98 -10.87
C PRO A 328 6.24 16.03 -11.51
N ILE A 329 5.44 15.60 -12.49
CA ILE A 329 4.51 16.45 -13.24
C ILE A 329 3.44 17.00 -12.30
N PHE A 330 2.88 16.13 -11.47
CA PHE A 330 1.85 16.50 -10.51
C PHE A 330 2.39 17.44 -9.43
N ARG A 331 3.57 17.16 -8.87
CA ARG A 331 4.19 18.03 -7.85
C ARG A 331 4.42 19.43 -8.40
N GLU A 332 4.94 19.56 -9.61
CA GLU A 332 5.12 20.86 -10.23
C GLU A 332 3.79 21.57 -10.51
N TYR A 333 2.77 20.84 -10.96
CA TYR A 333 1.44 21.40 -11.11
C TYR A 333 0.91 21.97 -9.78
N GLN A 334 1.01 21.24 -8.68
CA GLN A 334 0.59 21.73 -7.36
C GLN A 334 1.33 23.00 -6.96
N LEU A 335 2.66 23.01 -7.15
CA LEU A 335 3.47 24.19 -6.85
C LEU A 335 3.06 25.39 -7.73
N SER A 336 2.72 25.15 -8.99
CA SER A 336 2.25 26.19 -9.90
C SER A 336 0.87 26.72 -9.48
N VAL A 337 -0.09 25.85 -9.16
CA VAL A 337 -1.43 26.26 -8.70
C VAL A 337 -1.36 27.02 -7.38
N GLU A 338 -0.57 26.54 -6.42
CA GLU A 338 -0.34 27.26 -5.16
C GLU A 338 0.30 28.63 -5.40
N SER A 339 1.23 28.73 -6.35
CA SER A 339 1.87 29.99 -6.70
C SER A 339 0.90 30.94 -7.39
N LEU A 340 0.09 30.47 -8.35
CA LEU A 340 -0.94 31.26 -9.02
C LEU A 340 -1.94 31.86 -8.02
N ARG A 341 -2.35 31.09 -7.01
CA ARG A 341 -3.23 31.57 -5.93
C ARG A 341 -2.63 32.66 -5.05
N ARG A 342 -1.30 32.79 -5.02
CA ARG A 342 -0.58 33.78 -4.19
C ARG A 342 -0.26 35.08 -4.92
N HIS A 343 -0.49 35.15 -6.24
CA HIS A 343 -0.07 36.28 -7.06
C HIS A 343 -1.27 36.86 -7.80
N GLU A 344 -1.29 38.18 -8.00
CA GLU A 344 -2.33 38.82 -8.80
C GLU A 344 -2.20 38.39 -10.27
N PRO A 345 -3.34 38.14 -10.97
CA PRO A 345 -3.34 37.68 -12.37
C PRO A 345 -2.54 38.55 -13.35
N THR A 346 -2.35 39.83 -13.02
CA THR A 346 -1.62 40.81 -13.83
C THR A 346 -0.11 40.84 -13.56
N SER A 347 0.37 40.09 -12.55
CA SER A 347 1.76 40.11 -12.16
C SER A 347 2.65 39.28 -13.10
N PRO A 348 3.89 39.71 -13.39
CA PRO A 348 4.86 38.90 -14.15
C PRO A 348 5.11 37.51 -13.55
N GLN A 349 5.00 37.40 -12.22
CA GLN A 349 5.14 36.14 -11.50
C GLN A 349 3.96 35.20 -11.73
N TYR A 350 2.73 35.72 -11.81
CA TYR A 350 1.56 34.93 -12.19
C TYR A 350 1.73 34.37 -13.60
N GLU A 351 2.11 35.21 -14.57
CA GLU A 351 2.36 34.78 -15.95
C GLU A 351 3.45 33.71 -16.03
N ALA A 352 4.57 33.87 -15.30
CA ALA A 352 5.62 32.87 -15.25
C ALA A 352 5.14 31.53 -14.64
N CYS A 353 4.29 31.57 -13.62
CA CYS A 353 3.69 30.39 -13.02
C CYS A 353 2.67 29.73 -13.96
N LEU A 354 1.89 30.54 -14.68
CA LEU A 354 0.90 30.11 -15.65
C LEU A 354 1.59 29.37 -16.81
N GLN A 355 2.63 29.96 -17.39
CA GLN A 355 3.43 29.34 -18.44
C GLN A 355 4.05 28.01 -17.98
N ARG A 356 4.52 27.92 -16.73
CA ARG A 356 5.04 26.66 -16.16
C ARG A 356 3.94 25.62 -15.98
N ALA A 357 2.77 26.02 -15.50
CA ALA A 357 1.62 25.14 -15.34
C ALA A 357 1.14 24.60 -16.70
N MET A 358 1.07 25.47 -17.71
CA MET A 358 0.72 25.12 -19.09
C MET A 358 1.76 24.19 -19.71
N SER A 359 3.06 24.47 -19.55
CA SER A 359 4.12 23.56 -20.04
C SER A 359 4.02 22.15 -19.45
N ASN A 360 3.57 22.01 -18.20
CA ASN A 360 3.38 20.71 -17.57
C ASN A 360 2.12 19.99 -18.07
N ALA A 361 1.06 20.76 -18.36
CA ALA A 361 -0.10 20.25 -19.08
C ALA A 361 0.28 19.80 -20.50
N ASP A 362 1.15 20.56 -21.18
CA ASP A 362 1.66 20.24 -22.51
C ASP A 362 2.50 18.97 -22.53
N ASP A 363 3.34 18.73 -21.52
CA ASP A 363 4.09 17.48 -21.38
C ASP A 363 3.16 16.25 -21.28
N LEU A 364 1.98 16.42 -20.67
CA LEU A 364 0.94 15.39 -20.64
C LEU A 364 0.21 15.30 -21.99
N LEU A 365 -0.10 16.45 -22.61
CA LEU A 365 -0.78 16.56 -23.90
C LEU A 365 0.02 15.95 -25.05
N LEU A 366 1.34 16.10 -25.06
CA LEU A 366 2.21 15.61 -26.13
C LEU A 366 2.37 14.09 -26.12
N SER A 367 1.97 13.42 -25.04
CA SER A 367 1.98 11.96 -24.98
C SER A 367 0.74 11.39 -25.69
N ARG A 368 0.92 10.99 -26.95
CA ARG A 368 -0.11 10.24 -27.69
C ARG A 368 -0.45 8.99 -26.88
N SER A 369 -1.71 8.73 -26.55
CA SER A 369 -2.08 7.49 -25.86
C SER A 369 -2.01 6.27 -26.78
N TYR A 370 -1.89 5.06 -26.21
CA TYR A 370 -1.67 3.81 -26.95
C TYR A 370 -2.66 3.63 -28.13
N PRO A 371 -2.21 3.13 -29.29
CA PRO A 371 -3.03 3.09 -30.50
C PRO A 371 -4.15 2.07 -30.25
N GLY A 372 -5.40 2.54 -30.22
CA GLY A 372 -6.58 1.69 -30.06
C GLY A 372 -7.53 2.09 -28.94
N LYS A 373 -7.11 2.95 -27.98
CA LYS A 373 -8.01 3.51 -26.95
C LYS A 373 -7.66 4.98 -26.68
N THR A 374 -8.39 5.85 -27.38
CA THR A 374 -8.54 7.32 -27.32
C THR A 374 -7.73 8.12 -26.29
N GLY A 375 -6.99 9.12 -26.76
CA GLY A 375 -6.49 10.35 -26.13
C GLY A 375 -6.50 10.55 -24.60
N ILE A 376 -6.24 9.55 -23.75
CA ILE A 376 -6.42 9.73 -22.29
C ILE A 376 -5.36 10.65 -21.69
N VAL A 377 -4.09 10.52 -22.07
CA VAL A 377 -3.05 11.39 -21.51
C VAL A 377 -3.15 12.80 -22.10
N GLU A 378 -3.52 12.90 -23.39
CA GLU A 378 -4.00 14.14 -24.01
C GLU A 378 -5.13 14.78 -23.19
N ARG A 379 -6.18 14.03 -22.89
CA ARG A 379 -7.31 14.53 -22.11
C ARG A 379 -6.93 14.89 -20.68
N ILE A 380 -6.09 14.11 -20.00
CA ILE A 380 -5.56 14.45 -18.67
C ILE A 380 -4.87 15.82 -18.77
N GLY A 381 -3.95 16.01 -19.71
CA GLY A 381 -3.31 17.30 -19.93
C GLY A 381 -4.30 18.43 -20.24
N SER A 382 -5.38 18.18 -21.00
CA SER A 382 -6.45 19.18 -21.23
C SER A 382 -7.18 19.55 -19.95
N VAL A 383 -7.35 18.63 -18.99
CA VAL A 383 -7.95 18.94 -17.67
C VAL A 383 -7.01 19.77 -16.83
N PHE A 384 -5.74 19.41 -16.80
CA PHE A 384 -4.72 20.22 -16.13
C PHE A 384 -4.74 21.65 -16.67
N GLN A 385 -4.90 21.82 -17.98
CA GLN A 385 -5.09 23.13 -18.61
C GLN A 385 -6.39 23.81 -18.13
N LEU A 386 -7.54 23.13 -18.17
CA LEU A 386 -8.82 23.70 -17.70
C LEU A 386 -8.78 24.16 -16.23
N CYS A 387 -8.16 23.39 -15.34
CA CYS A 387 -8.00 23.75 -13.93
C CYS A 387 -7.06 24.94 -13.69
N ILE A 388 -6.29 25.36 -14.68
CA ILE A 388 -5.44 26.56 -14.63
C ILE A 388 -6.22 27.81 -15.03
N TRP A 389 -7.25 27.66 -15.88
CA TRP A 389 -8.08 28.75 -16.38
C TRP A 389 -9.25 29.14 -15.45
N PHE A 390 -9.50 28.34 -14.39
CA PHE A 390 -10.44 28.61 -13.30
C PHE A 390 -9.68 28.84 -11.99
#